data_AF-A0A3Q3J7H1-F1
#
_entry.id   AF-A0A3Q3J7H1-F1
#
_cell.length_a   1.000
_cell.length_b   1.000
_cell.length_c   1.000
_cell.angle_alpha   90.00
_cell.angle_beta   90.00
_cell.angle_gamma   90.00
#
_symmetry.space_group_name_H-M   'P 1'
#
loop_
_entity.id
_entity.type
_entity.pdbx_description
1 polymer ?
#
loop_
_entity_poly.entity_id
_entity_poly.type
_entity_poly.pdbx_seq_one_letter_code
_entity_poly.pdbx_strand_id
1 'polypeptide(L)'
;LHSFSQLCEHLQLDRSATERPLYRPIKHHINYWRANTVWAKLDRRAAQQEYQRACVCSNTTCVVIRAGPCGLRTTVELSFMGARVVLLEKRDSFSRNNVLHLWPFTIHDLRGLGAKKFYGKFCSGSIDHISIRQLQLILLKAALLLGVEVHVSVEFKSLVEPPEGQPRQSEKVGWRMEVSPEFHPVNQLEFDVIIGAGGRRNTLPGNTLLHLQGKLAIAITANFKNRNTTAEAKVEEISGVAFIFNQRFFQELRHETGTKCERWKTFATSHSLPAAISRLCHESLRASGCRHV
;
A
#
# COMPACT_ATOMS: atom_id res chain seq x y z
N LEU A 1 -4.14 -1.25 -14.78
CA LEU A 1 -2.95 -1.13 -15.63
C LEU A 1 -3.33 -1.05 -17.09
N HIS A 2 -4.06 -2.04 -17.64
CA HIS A 2 -4.52 -2.02 -19.03
C HIS A 2 -5.20 -0.70 -19.46
N SER A 3 -6.23 -0.24 -18.74
CA SER A 3 -6.92 1.03 -19.07
C SER A 3 -6.02 2.26 -19.03
N PHE A 4 -4.94 2.23 -18.22
CA PHE A 4 -3.96 3.32 -18.21
C PHE A 4 -3.01 3.23 -19.42
N SER A 5 -2.67 2.01 -19.87
CA SER A 5 -1.93 1.82 -21.12
C SER A 5 -2.71 2.38 -22.32
N GLN A 6 -3.98 2.00 -22.43
CA GLN A 6 -4.87 2.49 -23.49
C GLN A 6 -5.01 4.02 -23.45
N LEU A 7 -5.04 4.62 -22.25
CA LEU A 7 -5.03 6.07 -22.10
C LEU A 7 -3.73 6.68 -22.64
N CYS A 8 -2.57 6.16 -22.24
CA CYS A 8 -1.27 6.64 -22.75
C CYS A 8 -1.16 6.49 -24.27
N GLU A 9 -1.57 5.35 -24.82
CA GLU A 9 -1.58 5.07 -26.27
C GLU A 9 -2.47 6.06 -27.02
N HIS A 10 -3.69 6.31 -26.52
CA HIS A 10 -4.60 7.28 -27.12
C HIS A 10 -4.05 8.71 -27.08
N LEU A 11 -3.32 9.05 -26.02
CA LEU A 11 -2.66 10.35 -25.87
C LEU A 11 -1.28 10.42 -26.58
N GLN A 12 -0.87 9.35 -27.27
CA GLN A 12 0.44 9.24 -27.94
C GLN A 12 1.62 9.54 -27.00
N LEU A 13 1.48 9.15 -25.73
CA LEU A 13 2.52 9.34 -24.72
C LEU A 13 3.44 8.13 -24.69
N ASP A 14 4.71 8.36 -24.96
CA ASP A 14 5.72 7.33 -24.78
C ASP A 14 5.94 7.05 -23.29
N ARG A 15 5.59 5.83 -22.87
CA ARG A 15 5.77 5.35 -21.50
C ARG A 15 7.23 4.99 -21.19
N SER A 16 8.02 4.77 -22.24
CA SER A 16 9.45 4.43 -22.17
C SER A 16 10.37 5.64 -22.27
N ALA A 17 9.85 6.78 -22.73
CA ALA A 17 10.61 8.02 -22.81
C ALA A 17 11.14 8.45 -21.43
N THR A 18 12.40 8.83 -21.42
CA THR A 18 13.17 9.29 -20.26
C THR A 18 12.64 10.60 -19.68
N GLU A 19 11.88 11.38 -20.46
CA GLU A 19 11.30 12.65 -20.05
C GLU A 19 10.15 12.45 -19.05
N ARG A 20 10.51 12.52 -17.77
CA ARG A 20 9.57 12.65 -16.66
C ARG A 20 9.49 14.13 -16.25
N PRO A 21 8.29 14.63 -15.93
CA PRO A 21 7.11 13.88 -15.51
C PRO A 21 6.04 13.67 -16.61
N LEU A 22 5.57 12.41 -16.76
CA LEU A 22 4.40 12.03 -17.58
C LEU A 22 3.10 12.77 -17.16
N TYR A 23 3.07 13.31 -15.95
CA TYR A 23 1.93 14.07 -15.42
C TYR A 23 1.57 15.31 -16.26
N ARG A 24 2.57 16.10 -16.68
CA ARG A 24 2.32 17.37 -17.41
C ARG A 24 1.67 17.11 -18.78
N PRO A 25 2.18 16.19 -19.62
CA PRO A 25 1.52 15.82 -20.87
C PRO A 25 0.11 15.26 -20.66
N ILE A 26 -0.09 14.34 -19.71
CA ILE A 26 -1.42 13.76 -19.42
C ILE A 26 -2.42 14.85 -19.08
N LYS A 27 -2.05 15.76 -18.17
CA LYS A 27 -2.91 16.87 -17.74
C LYS A 27 -3.25 17.81 -18.89
N HIS A 28 -2.27 18.12 -19.76
CA HIS A 28 -2.48 19.01 -20.90
C HIS A 28 -3.53 18.46 -21.87
N HIS A 29 -3.47 17.16 -22.17
CA HIS A 29 -4.42 16.52 -23.09
C HIS A 29 -5.78 16.24 -22.46
N ILE A 30 -5.85 16.00 -21.14
CA ILE A 30 -7.10 15.69 -20.43
C ILE A 30 -7.63 16.92 -19.69
N ASN A 31 -8.22 17.84 -20.45
CA ASN A 31 -8.98 18.96 -19.88
C ASN A 31 -10.47 18.61 -19.80
N TYR A 32 -10.86 17.90 -18.73
CA TYR A 32 -12.24 17.45 -18.51
C TYR A 32 -12.67 17.69 -17.06
N TRP A 33 -13.92 18.11 -16.84
CA TRP A 33 -14.39 18.55 -15.53
C TRP A 33 -14.18 17.52 -14.40
N ARG A 34 -14.27 16.20 -14.70
CA ARG A 34 -13.98 15.17 -13.69
C ARG A 34 -12.48 15.11 -13.34
N ALA A 35 -11.63 15.25 -14.35
CA ALA A 35 -10.18 15.17 -14.21
C ALA A 35 -9.61 16.44 -13.55
N ASN A 36 -10.14 17.62 -13.87
CA ASN A 36 -9.69 18.91 -13.33
C ASN A 36 -9.70 18.96 -11.80
N THR A 37 -10.66 18.28 -11.17
CA THR A 37 -10.69 18.18 -9.69
C THR A 37 -9.55 17.35 -9.10
N VAL A 38 -9.03 16.37 -9.84
CA VAL A 38 -7.84 15.59 -9.45
C VAL A 38 -6.58 16.41 -9.72
N TRP A 39 -6.50 17.07 -10.89
CA TRP A 39 -5.37 17.94 -11.25
C TRP A 39 -5.14 19.03 -10.21
N ALA A 40 -6.19 19.78 -9.83
CA ALA A 40 -6.08 20.84 -8.83
C ALA A 40 -5.55 20.34 -7.46
N LYS A 41 -5.82 19.07 -7.11
CA LYS A 41 -5.36 18.45 -5.87
C LYS A 41 -3.88 18.06 -5.96
N LEU A 42 -3.50 17.38 -7.05
CA LEU A 42 -2.12 16.97 -7.30
C LEU A 42 -1.20 18.18 -7.52
N ASP A 43 -1.65 19.20 -8.25
CA ASP A 43 -0.92 20.45 -8.44
C ASP A 43 -0.66 21.18 -7.12
N ARG A 44 -1.67 21.25 -6.25
CA ARG A 44 -1.53 21.87 -4.93
C ARG A 44 -0.49 21.14 -4.08
N ARG A 45 -0.47 19.80 -4.15
CA ARG A 45 0.54 18.99 -3.47
C ARG A 45 1.92 19.24 -4.08
N ALA A 46 2.05 19.17 -5.40
CA ALA A 46 3.32 19.40 -6.11
C ALA A 46 3.90 20.81 -5.93
N ALA A 47 3.05 21.81 -5.63
CA ALA A 47 3.47 23.20 -5.39
C ALA A 47 4.04 23.46 -3.98
N GLN A 48 4.05 22.46 -3.10
CA GLN A 48 4.68 22.57 -1.79
C GLN A 48 6.20 22.84 -1.92
N GLN A 49 6.73 23.68 -1.04
CA GLN A 49 8.10 24.21 -1.14
C GLN A 49 9.15 23.10 -1.00
N GLU A 50 8.83 22.08 -0.21
CA GLU A 50 9.64 20.90 0.09
C GLU A 50 9.99 20.11 -1.17
N TYR A 51 9.17 20.19 -2.23
CA TYR A 51 9.43 19.52 -3.49
C TYR A 51 10.26 20.35 -4.48
N GLN A 52 10.48 21.64 -4.20
CA GLN A 52 11.22 22.58 -5.05
C GLN A 52 10.85 22.45 -6.54
N ARG A 53 9.54 22.37 -6.85
CA ARG A 53 9.02 22.19 -8.22
C ARG A 53 9.55 20.92 -8.92
N ALA A 54 9.67 19.82 -8.16
CA ALA A 54 10.21 18.53 -8.60
C ALA A 54 11.70 18.56 -8.99
N CYS A 55 12.49 19.43 -8.36
CA CYS A 55 13.93 19.53 -8.61
C CYS A 55 14.79 18.81 -7.54
N VAL A 56 14.22 18.40 -6.41
CA VAL A 56 14.99 17.83 -5.28
C VAL A 56 15.70 16.52 -5.67
N CYS A 57 15.03 15.67 -6.45
CA CYS A 57 15.53 14.35 -6.84
C CYS A 57 15.55 14.17 -8.37
N SER A 58 15.69 15.23 -9.16
CA SER A 58 15.53 15.18 -10.62
C SER A 58 16.48 14.22 -11.34
N ASN A 59 17.65 13.95 -10.75
CA ASN A 59 18.68 13.06 -11.29
C ASN A 59 18.78 11.74 -10.50
N THR A 60 17.75 11.39 -9.74
CA THR A 60 17.74 10.19 -8.89
C THR A 60 16.77 9.16 -9.44
N THR A 61 17.26 7.94 -9.63
CA THR A 61 16.44 6.77 -9.95
C THR A 61 16.17 5.97 -8.68
N CYS A 62 14.89 5.84 -8.34
CA CYS A 62 14.42 5.13 -7.16
C CYS A 62 13.67 3.85 -7.54
N VAL A 63 14.02 2.75 -6.90
CA VAL A 63 13.29 1.48 -6.97
C VAL A 63 12.53 1.25 -5.66
N VAL A 64 11.23 0.98 -5.74
CA VAL A 64 10.40 0.62 -4.59
C VAL A 64 9.95 -0.81 -4.73
N ILE A 65 10.17 -1.61 -3.68
CA ILE A 65 9.86 -3.04 -3.65
C ILE A 65 8.54 -3.26 -2.90
N ARG A 66 7.53 -3.78 -3.62
CA ARG A 66 6.15 -4.12 -3.23
C ARG A 66 5.15 -2.96 -3.28
N ALA A 67 4.02 -3.21 -3.93
CA ALA A 67 2.89 -2.30 -4.07
C ALA A 67 1.90 -2.41 -2.90
N GLY A 68 2.41 -2.46 -1.66
CA GLY A 68 1.59 -2.26 -0.46
C GLY A 68 1.16 -0.79 -0.31
N PRO A 69 0.23 -0.45 0.60
CA PRO A 69 -0.13 0.94 0.86
C PRO A 69 1.07 1.85 1.12
N CYS A 70 2.01 1.43 1.97
CA CYS A 70 3.19 2.22 2.28
C CYS A 70 4.10 2.39 1.05
N GLY A 71 4.42 1.31 0.33
CA GLY A 71 5.26 1.38 -0.88
C GLY A 71 4.67 2.29 -1.96
N LEU A 72 3.37 2.16 -2.25
CA LEU A 72 2.67 3.03 -3.19
C LEU A 72 2.61 4.50 -2.69
N ARG A 73 2.50 4.72 -1.39
CA ARG A 73 2.52 6.08 -0.84
C ARG A 73 3.90 6.71 -0.98
N THR A 74 4.97 5.93 -0.79
CA THR A 74 6.36 6.36 -0.97
C THR A 74 6.65 6.69 -2.43
N THR A 75 6.18 5.88 -3.39
CA THR A 75 6.39 6.19 -4.83
C THR A 75 5.74 7.52 -5.23
N VAL A 76 4.56 7.82 -4.68
CA VAL A 76 3.88 9.11 -4.89
C VAL A 76 4.73 10.28 -4.38
N GLU A 77 5.31 10.20 -3.18
CA GLU A 77 6.19 11.27 -2.67
C GLU A 77 7.45 11.45 -3.52
N LEU A 78 8.14 10.35 -3.85
CA LEU A 78 9.35 10.39 -4.68
C LEU A 78 9.07 11.03 -6.05
N SER A 79 7.88 10.77 -6.60
CA SER A 79 7.46 11.39 -7.86
C SER A 79 7.26 12.90 -7.72
N PHE A 80 6.71 13.38 -6.59
CA PHE A 80 6.63 14.82 -6.32
C PHE A 80 8.00 15.47 -6.15
N MET A 81 8.97 14.74 -5.58
CA MET A 81 10.36 15.20 -5.46
C MET A 81 11.10 15.24 -6.81
N GLY A 82 10.54 14.66 -7.87
CA GLY A 82 11.11 14.64 -9.22
C GLY A 82 11.95 13.41 -9.57
N ALA A 83 11.97 12.38 -8.71
CA ALA A 83 12.73 11.16 -8.98
C ALA A 83 12.13 10.34 -10.13
N ARG A 84 12.98 9.60 -10.84
CA ARG A 84 12.55 8.50 -11.70
C ARG A 84 12.18 7.32 -10.81
N VAL A 85 10.89 7.03 -10.68
CA VAL A 85 10.40 5.97 -9.78
C VAL A 85 9.99 4.72 -10.56
N VAL A 86 10.53 3.58 -10.14
CA VAL A 86 10.17 2.24 -10.60
C VAL A 86 9.65 1.41 -9.43
N LEU A 87 8.47 0.83 -9.57
CA LEU A 87 7.79 0.04 -8.55
C LEU A 87 7.67 -1.41 -8.99
N LEU A 88 8.20 -2.34 -8.18
CA LEU A 88 8.10 -3.78 -8.42
C LEU A 88 7.05 -4.42 -7.51
N GLU A 89 6.17 -5.25 -8.07
CA GLU A 89 5.25 -6.09 -7.30
C GLU A 89 5.19 -7.50 -7.87
N LYS A 90 5.38 -8.49 -6.99
CA LYS A 90 5.30 -9.92 -7.35
C LYS A 90 3.91 -10.34 -7.80
N ARG A 91 2.86 -9.74 -7.24
CA ARG A 91 1.46 -10.09 -7.54
C ARG A 91 0.94 -9.26 -8.70
N ASP A 92 -0.05 -9.79 -9.39
CA ASP A 92 -0.82 -9.10 -10.44
C ASP A 92 -2.10 -8.44 -9.91
N SER A 93 -2.47 -8.72 -8.67
CA SER A 93 -3.78 -8.39 -8.13
C SER A 93 -3.75 -8.01 -6.64
N PHE A 94 -4.67 -7.12 -6.27
CA PHE A 94 -4.93 -6.72 -4.89
C PHE A 94 -6.13 -7.49 -4.32
N SER A 95 -5.85 -8.49 -3.48
CA SER A 95 -6.86 -9.44 -2.99
C SER A 95 -7.25 -9.27 -1.51
N ARG A 96 -6.53 -8.46 -0.73
CA ARG A 96 -6.77 -8.32 0.72
C ARG A 96 -7.99 -7.44 1.01
N ASN A 97 -9.01 -8.05 1.61
CA ASN A 97 -10.25 -7.36 1.98
C ASN A 97 -10.24 -6.80 3.41
N ASN A 98 -9.28 -7.21 4.25
CA ASN A 98 -9.14 -6.68 5.61
C ASN A 98 -9.12 -5.14 5.61
N VAL A 99 -9.66 -4.59 6.69
CA VAL A 99 -9.94 -3.17 6.84
C VAL A 99 -8.89 -2.52 7.74
N LEU A 100 -8.37 -1.39 7.30
CA LEU A 100 -7.45 -0.53 8.03
C LEU A 100 -8.20 0.67 8.57
N HIS A 101 -8.04 0.94 9.86
CA HIS A 101 -8.40 2.23 10.43
C HIS A 101 -7.41 3.30 9.94
N LEU A 102 -7.93 4.51 9.70
CA LEU A 102 -7.20 5.66 9.21
C LEU A 102 -7.26 6.77 10.24
N TRP A 103 -6.08 7.29 10.59
CA TRP A 103 -6.00 8.48 11.42
C TRP A 103 -6.44 9.74 10.64
N PRO A 104 -6.88 10.81 11.33
CA PRO A 104 -7.39 12.02 10.68
C PRO A 104 -6.43 12.61 9.64
N PHE A 105 -5.12 12.65 9.93
CA PHE A 105 -4.14 13.17 8.96
C PHE A 105 -4.02 12.26 7.73
N THR A 106 -4.16 10.94 7.88
CA THR A 106 -4.10 10.00 6.76
C THR A 106 -5.31 10.19 5.85
N ILE A 107 -6.49 10.43 6.43
CA ILE A 107 -7.69 10.77 5.67
C ILE A 107 -7.47 12.10 4.91
N HIS A 108 -6.89 13.10 5.57
CA HIS A 108 -6.57 14.39 4.94
C HIS A 108 -5.58 14.23 3.79
N ASP A 109 -4.49 13.50 4.00
CA ASP A 109 -3.47 13.19 2.99
C ASP A 109 -4.08 12.52 1.75
N LEU A 110 -4.83 11.44 1.95
CA LEU A 110 -5.50 10.73 0.86
C LEU A 110 -6.54 11.59 0.14
N ARG A 111 -7.29 12.44 0.86
CA ARG A 111 -8.19 13.45 0.23
C ARG A 111 -7.38 14.45 -0.61
N GLY A 112 -6.20 14.84 -0.14
CA GLY A 112 -5.22 15.68 -0.85
C GLY A 112 -4.69 15.04 -2.13
N LEU A 113 -4.68 13.72 -2.22
CA LEU A 113 -4.33 12.96 -3.44
C LEU A 113 -5.53 12.62 -4.34
N GLY A 114 -6.73 13.15 -4.04
CA GLY A 114 -7.93 12.90 -4.84
C GLY A 114 -8.63 11.57 -4.57
N ALA A 115 -8.41 10.92 -3.42
CA ALA A 115 -9.00 9.62 -3.08
C ALA A 115 -10.53 9.54 -3.32
N LYS A 116 -11.27 10.60 -3.00
CA LYS A 116 -12.74 10.65 -3.20
C LYS A 116 -13.17 10.58 -4.67
N LYS A 117 -12.29 10.94 -5.62
CA LYS A 117 -12.55 10.81 -7.06
C LYS A 117 -12.24 9.40 -7.55
N PHE A 118 -11.21 8.77 -7.00
CA PHE A 118 -10.86 7.38 -7.34
C PHE A 118 -11.76 6.35 -6.68
N TYR A 119 -12.34 6.69 -5.53
CA TYR A 119 -13.26 5.88 -4.74
C TYR A 119 -14.30 6.79 -4.09
N GLY A 120 -15.50 6.87 -4.68
CA GLY A 120 -16.56 7.81 -4.25
C GLY A 120 -17.00 7.66 -2.80
N LYS A 121 -16.87 6.44 -2.24
CA LYS A 121 -17.24 6.11 -0.87
C LYS A 121 -16.12 6.37 0.14
N PHE A 122 -14.97 6.89 -0.29
CA PHE A 122 -13.84 7.16 0.59
C PHE A 122 -14.22 8.09 1.74
N CYS A 123 -14.17 7.58 2.97
CA CYS A 123 -14.42 8.31 4.22
C CYS A 123 -15.61 9.28 4.11
N SER A 124 -16.77 8.75 3.69
CA SER A 124 -18.03 9.50 3.63
C SER A 124 -18.74 9.46 4.97
N GLY A 125 -19.28 10.59 5.42
CA GLY A 125 -19.83 10.72 6.78
C GLY A 125 -18.75 10.55 7.84
N SER A 126 -19.02 9.72 8.84
CA SER A 126 -18.12 9.39 9.95
C SER A 126 -17.14 8.23 9.66
N ILE A 127 -17.13 7.66 8.44
CA ILE A 127 -16.26 6.54 8.09
C ILE A 127 -14.79 6.95 8.14
N ASP A 128 -14.00 6.22 8.92
CA ASP A 128 -12.58 6.48 9.20
C ASP A 128 -11.67 5.31 8.82
N HIS A 129 -12.12 4.41 7.94
CA HIS A 129 -11.42 3.18 7.62
C HIS A 129 -11.59 2.78 6.15
N ILE A 130 -10.72 1.91 5.66
CA ILE A 130 -10.69 1.47 4.26
C ILE A 130 -10.14 0.04 4.13
N SER A 131 -10.65 -0.75 3.19
CA SER A 131 -10.02 -2.05 2.88
C SER A 131 -8.66 -1.88 2.22
N ILE A 132 -7.72 -2.78 2.54
CA ILE A 132 -6.34 -2.72 2.04
C ILE A 132 -6.32 -2.61 0.51
N ARG A 133 -7.10 -3.44 -0.19
CA ARG A 133 -7.16 -3.40 -1.66
C ARG A 133 -7.65 -2.06 -2.23
N GLN A 134 -8.62 -1.41 -1.58
CA GLN A 134 -9.15 -0.12 -2.07
C GLN A 134 -8.11 0.98 -1.89
N LEU A 135 -7.40 0.98 -0.76
CA LEU A 135 -6.29 1.90 -0.54
C LEU A 135 -5.17 1.71 -1.57
N GLN A 136 -4.81 0.46 -1.86
CA GLN A 136 -3.83 0.13 -2.91
C GLN A 136 -4.30 0.63 -4.28
N LEU A 137 -5.57 0.46 -4.65
CA LEU A 137 -6.12 0.96 -5.93
C LEU A 137 -6.10 2.48 -6.04
N ILE A 138 -6.43 3.21 -4.96
CA ILE A 138 -6.38 4.67 -4.92
C ILE A 138 -4.95 5.15 -5.17
N LEU A 139 -3.99 4.64 -4.40
CA LEU A 139 -2.60 5.05 -4.49
C LEU A 139 -1.95 4.63 -5.81
N LEU A 140 -2.31 3.46 -6.35
CA LEU A 140 -1.85 3.03 -7.67
C LEU A 140 -2.29 3.99 -8.77
N LYS A 141 -3.55 4.45 -8.75
CA LYS A 141 -4.03 5.44 -9.73
C LYS A 141 -3.26 6.76 -9.63
N ALA A 142 -3.02 7.24 -8.41
CA ALA A 142 -2.20 8.45 -8.20
C ALA A 142 -0.76 8.26 -8.69
N ALA A 143 -0.12 7.14 -8.35
CA ALA A 143 1.24 6.81 -8.78
C ALA A 143 1.37 6.76 -10.31
N LEU A 144 0.44 6.09 -11.00
CA LEU A 144 0.44 6.02 -12.47
C LEU A 144 0.30 7.41 -13.11
N LEU A 145 -0.60 8.25 -12.60
CA LEU A 145 -0.78 9.62 -13.08
C LEU A 145 0.47 10.49 -12.89
N LEU A 146 1.25 10.24 -11.83
CA LEU A 146 2.52 10.91 -11.57
C LEU A 146 3.68 10.34 -12.38
N GLY A 147 3.45 9.32 -13.22
CA GLY A 147 4.47 8.73 -14.08
C GLY A 147 5.35 7.68 -13.39
N VAL A 148 4.87 7.06 -12.32
CA VAL A 148 5.55 5.89 -11.73
C VAL A 148 5.47 4.71 -12.70
N GLU A 149 6.61 4.08 -12.95
CA GLU A 149 6.71 2.87 -13.76
C GLU A 149 6.40 1.66 -12.87
N VAL A 150 5.35 0.92 -13.18
CA VAL A 150 4.87 -0.18 -12.33
C VAL A 150 5.00 -1.50 -13.06
N HIS A 151 5.80 -2.40 -12.50
CA HIS A 151 5.97 -3.78 -12.97
C HIS A 151 5.30 -4.74 -11.99
N VAL A 152 4.27 -5.44 -12.48
CA VAL A 152 3.56 -6.49 -11.75
C VAL A 152 4.01 -7.86 -12.20
N SER A 153 3.76 -8.90 -11.40
CA SER A 153 4.27 -10.25 -11.65
C SER A 153 5.81 -10.32 -11.69
N VAL A 154 6.48 -9.37 -11.04
CA VAL A 154 7.94 -9.27 -10.96
C VAL A 154 8.38 -9.34 -9.50
N GLU A 155 9.13 -10.37 -9.15
CA GLU A 155 9.68 -10.55 -7.81
C GLU A 155 11.15 -10.12 -7.77
N PHE A 156 11.45 -9.13 -6.92
CA PHE A 156 12.82 -8.83 -6.49
C PHE A 156 13.44 -10.04 -5.76
N LYS A 157 14.67 -10.39 -6.13
CA LYS A 157 15.44 -11.49 -5.55
C LYS A 157 16.61 -10.99 -4.71
N SER A 158 17.49 -10.19 -5.31
CA SER A 158 18.75 -9.77 -4.69
C SER A 158 19.23 -8.43 -5.25
N LEU A 159 20.20 -7.82 -4.57
CA LEU A 159 20.95 -6.67 -5.06
C LEU A 159 22.15 -7.16 -5.85
N VAL A 160 22.46 -6.48 -6.95
CA VAL A 160 23.67 -6.69 -7.73
C VAL A 160 24.58 -5.49 -7.52
N GLU A 161 25.70 -5.73 -6.86
CA GLU A 161 26.68 -4.69 -6.58
C GLU A 161 27.41 -4.26 -7.87
N PRO A 162 27.79 -2.97 -8.00
CA PRO A 162 28.69 -2.52 -9.04
C PRO A 162 29.99 -3.35 -9.04
N PRO A 163 30.51 -3.79 -10.20
CA PRO A 163 31.78 -4.51 -10.27
C PRO A 163 32.93 -3.72 -9.63
N GLU A 164 33.82 -4.41 -8.93
CA GLU A 164 35.06 -3.81 -8.40
C GLU A 164 36.07 -3.57 -9.53
N GLY A 165 36.86 -2.49 -9.44
CA GLY A 165 37.98 -2.26 -10.37
C GLY A 165 37.60 -1.79 -11.78
N GLN A 166 36.44 -1.15 -11.96
CA GLN A 166 35.99 -0.67 -13.27
C GLN A 166 37.02 0.27 -13.94
N PRO A 167 37.38 0.05 -15.22
CA PRO A 167 38.33 0.91 -15.94
C PRO A 167 37.88 2.37 -15.92
N ARG A 168 38.82 3.31 -15.70
CA ARG A 168 38.51 4.75 -15.69
C ARG A 168 37.97 5.29 -17.03
N GLN A 169 38.17 4.53 -18.12
CA GLN A 169 37.82 4.91 -19.49
C GLN A 169 36.49 4.32 -19.97
N SER A 170 35.86 3.41 -19.21
CA SER A 170 34.54 2.85 -19.53
C SER A 170 33.44 3.55 -18.74
N GLU A 171 32.23 3.56 -19.29
CA GLU A 171 31.02 3.99 -18.59
C GLU A 171 30.85 3.15 -17.32
N LYS A 172 30.66 3.81 -16.17
CA LYS A 172 30.58 3.13 -14.87
C LYS A 172 29.21 2.48 -14.72
N VAL A 173 29.19 1.20 -14.37
CA VAL A 173 27.97 0.46 -14.08
C VAL A 173 27.57 0.71 -12.63
N GLY A 174 26.34 1.18 -12.43
CA GLY A 174 25.72 1.41 -11.12
C GLY A 174 25.11 0.18 -10.46
N TRP A 175 24.39 0.41 -9.36
CA TRP A 175 23.67 -0.64 -8.64
C TRP A 175 22.52 -1.19 -9.48
N ARG A 176 22.38 -2.51 -9.49
CA ARG A 176 21.29 -3.21 -10.17
C ARG A 176 20.60 -4.19 -9.21
N MET A 177 19.60 -4.90 -9.72
CA MET A 177 18.83 -5.89 -8.98
C MET A 177 18.60 -7.12 -9.83
N GLU A 178 18.52 -8.27 -9.18
CA GLU A 178 17.99 -9.48 -9.80
C GLU A 178 16.49 -9.56 -9.56
N VAL A 179 15.74 -9.83 -10.62
CA VAL A 179 14.31 -10.09 -10.57
C VAL A 179 13.93 -11.43 -11.20
N SER A 180 12.75 -11.92 -10.84
CA SER A 180 12.09 -13.03 -11.50
C SER A 180 10.79 -12.54 -12.15
N PRO A 181 10.57 -12.81 -13.45
CA PRO A 181 11.40 -13.62 -14.35
C PRO A 181 12.73 -12.94 -14.75
N GLU A 182 13.77 -13.74 -14.98
CA GLU A 182 15.16 -13.28 -15.23
C GLU A 182 15.33 -12.45 -16.51
N PHE A 183 14.51 -12.70 -17.53
CA PHE A 183 14.56 -11.94 -18.78
C PHE A 183 13.75 -10.64 -18.75
N HIS A 184 13.27 -10.22 -17.57
CA HIS A 184 12.53 -8.98 -17.46
C HIS A 184 13.46 -7.76 -17.67
N PRO A 185 13.08 -6.76 -18.50
CA PRO A 185 13.95 -5.63 -18.85
C PRO A 185 14.50 -4.84 -17.66
N VAL A 186 13.78 -4.85 -16.53
CA VAL A 186 14.19 -4.16 -15.30
C VAL A 186 15.49 -4.71 -14.68
N ASN A 187 15.96 -5.90 -15.08
CA ASN A 187 17.27 -6.42 -14.65
C ASN A 187 18.45 -5.57 -15.14
N GLN A 188 18.25 -4.77 -16.19
CA GLN A 188 19.26 -3.83 -16.70
C GLN A 188 19.09 -2.41 -16.14
N LEU A 189 18.11 -2.19 -15.26
CA LEU A 189 17.89 -0.88 -14.66
C LEU A 189 18.94 -0.60 -13.58
N GLU A 190 19.72 0.46 -13.79
CA GLU A 190 20.56 1.05 -12.75
C GLU A 190 19.74 2.01 -11.88
N PHE A 191 20.01 2.01 -10.58
CA PHE A 191 19.32 2.88 -9.62
C PHE A 191 20.24 3.40 -8.51
N ASP A 192 19.85 4.53 -7.93
CA ASP A 192 20.59 5.19 -6.85
C ASP A 192 20.01 4.84 -5.47
N VAL A 193 18.70 4.60 -5.41
CA VAL A 193 17.95 4.39 -4.17
C VAL A 193 17.05 3.18 -4.30
N ILE A 194 17.08 2.29 -3.31
CA ILE A 194 16.14 1.18 -3.19
C ILE A 194 15.38 1.25 -1.86
N ILE A 195 14.07 1.02 -1.92
CA ILE A 195 13.18 1.08 -0.75
C ILE A 195 12.42 -0.23 -0.60
N GLY A 196 12.69 -0.95 0.49
CA GLY A 196 12.00 -2.18 0.84
C GLY A 196 10.68 -1.91 1.55
N ALA A 197 9.54 -2.04 0.85
CA ALA A 197 8.21 -1.89 1.43
C ALA A 197 7.45 -3.24 1.59
N GLY A 198 8.20 -4.35 1.76
CA GLY A 198 7.66 -5.71 1.81
C GLY A 198 7.03 -6.18 3.13
N GLY A 199 6.91 -5.27 4.11
CA GLY A 199 6.40 -5.59 5.44
C GLY A 199 7.33 -6.56 6.18
N ARG A 200 6.77 -7.55 6.89
CA ARG A 200 7.56 -8.51 7.70
C ARG A 200 8.59 -9.30 6.90
N ARG A 201 8.31 -9.55 5.62
CA ARG A 201 9.27 -10.21 4.73
C ARG A 201 10.27 -9.13 4.32
N ASN A 202 11.29 -8.91 5.15
CA ASN A 202 12.37 -8.00 4.85
C ASN A 202 13.03 -8.45 3.55
N THR A 203 12.87 -7.66 2.50
CA THR A 203 13.35 -7.98 1.16
C THR A 203 14.79 -7.53 0.93
N LEU A 204 15.34 -6.65 1.78
CA LEU A 204 16.67 -6.11 1.59
C LEU A 204 17.65 -6.68 2.64
N PRO A 205 18.88 -7.06 2.23
CA PRO A 205 19.92 -7.51 3.15
C PRO A 205 20.39 -6.36 4.07
N GLY A 206 21.09 -6.71 5.15
CA GLY A 206 21.77 -5.74 6.03
C GLY A 206 20.93 -5.15 7.19
N ASN A 207 19.64 -5.47 7.29
CA ASN A 207 18.80 -4.99 8.39
C ASN A 207 18.71 -6.01 9.54
N THR A 208 19.11 -5.60 10.74
CA THR A 208 18.88 -6.39 11.97
C THR A 208 17.45 -6.19 12.45
N LEU A 209 16.68 -7.28 12.55
CA LEU A 209 15.33 -7.25 13.09
C LEU A 209 15.35 -7.43 14.60
N LEU A 210 14.85 -6.44 15.34
CA LEU A 210 14.58 -6.60 16.77
C LEU A 210 13.31 -7.44 16.95
N HIS A 211 13.45 -8.61 17.56
CA HIS A 211 12.31 -9.48 17.90
C HIS A 211 11.93 -9.28 19.36
N LEU A 212 10.74 -8.72 19.60
CA LEU A 212 10.16 -8.58 20.93
C LEU A 212 9.08 -9.65 21.13
N GLN A 213 9.32 -10.56 22.07
CA GLN A 213 8.35 -11.61 22.39
C GLN A 213 7.47 -11.18 23.57
N GLY A 214 6.19 -10.96 23.29
CA GLY A 214 5.17 -10.73 24.32
C GLY A 214 4.45 -12.01 24.73
N LYS A 215 3.36 -11.86 25.49
CA LYS A 215 2.43 -12.96 25.78
C LYS A 215 1.82 -13.50 24.48
N LEU A 216 1.52 -14.81 24.47
CA LEU A 216 0.83 -15.45 23.35
C LEU A 216 -0.46 -14.71 23.01
N ALA A 217 -0.64 -14.48 21.72
CA ALA A 217 -1.68 -13.61 21.20
C ALA A 217 -2.12 -14.09 19.82
N ILE A 218 -3.35 -14.56 19.71
CA ILE A 218 -3.91 -15.03 18.44
C ILE A 218 -4.98 -14.04 17.99
N ALA A 219 -4.81 -13.47 16.80
CA ALA A 219 -5.80 -12.58 16.19
C ALA A 219 -6.51 -13.29 15.04
N ILE A 220 -7.84 -13.26 15.04
CA ILE A 220 -8.70 -13.78 13.98
C ILE A 220 -9.33 -12.59 13.27
N THR A 221 -9.32 -12.61 11.93
CA THR A 221 -10.03 -11.63 11.10
C THR A 221 -11.03 -12.32 10.19
N ALA A 222 -12.31 -11.94 10.27
CA ALA A 222 -13.35 -12.42 9.35
C ALA A 222 -13.81 -11.31 8.40
N ASN A 223 -14.35 -11.65 7.23
CA ASN A 223 -15.02 -10.68 6.35
C ASN A 223 -16.33 -11.29 5.86
N PHE A 224 -17.44 -10.58 6.06
CA PHE A 224 -18.76 -11.01 5.58
C PHE A 224 -19.22 -10.15 4.41
N LYS A 225 -20.03 -10.70 3.51
CA LYS A 225 -20.55 -9.97 2.35
C LYS A 225 -21.52 -8.88 2.83
N ASN A 226 -21.27 -7.62 2.48
CA ASN A 226 -22.23 -6.52 2.70
C ASN A 226 -23.14 -6.36 1.48
N ARG A 227 -24.45 -6.50 1.68
CA ARG A 227 -25.46 -6.30 0.61
C ARG A 227 -25.96 -4.86 0.53
N ASN A 228 -25.51 -3.98 1.42
CA ASN A 228 -25.91 -2.57 1.54
C ASN A 228 -27.43 -2.40 1.72
N THR A 229 -28.06 -3.32 2.45
CA THR A 229 -29.47 -3.19 2.84
C THR A 229 -29.63 -2.12 3.93
N THR A 230 -30.84 -1.59 4.07
CA THR A 230 -31.18 -0.62 5.12
C THR A 230 -30.99 -1.21 6.53
N ALA A 231 -31.21 -2.52 6.70
CA ALA A 231 -30.97 -3.21 7.96
C ALA A 231 -29.46 -3.27 8.29
N GLU A 232 -28.62 -3.66 7.34
CA GLU A 232 -27.16 -3.68 7.51
C GLU A 232 -26.59 -2.29 7.81
N ALA A 233 -27.12 -1.24 7.17
CA ALA A 233 -26.66 0.13 7.36
C ALA A 233 -26.99 0.73 8.74
N LYS A 234 -27.98 0.16 9.46
CA LYS A 234 -28.35 0.59 10.83
C LYS A 234 -27.49 -0.06 11.91
N VAL A 235 -26.71 -1.09 11.59
CA VAL A 235 -25.85 -1.76 12.56
C VAL A 235 -24.67 -0.85 12.89
N GLU A 236 -24.50 -0.51 14.16
CA GLU A 236 -23.40 0.34 14.62
C GLU A 236 -22.04 -0.37 14.55
N GLU A 237 -21.01 0.40 14.24
CA GLU A 237 -19.64 -0.08 14.27
C GLU A 237 -19.08 -0.12 15.69
N ILE A 238 -18.25 -1.12 15.95
CA ILE A 238 -17.54 -1.27 17.23
C ILE A 238 -16.11 -0.79 16.98
N SER A 239 -15.79 0.46 17.34
CA SER A 239 -14.49 1.11 17.10
C SER A 239 -13.29 0.48 17.84
N GLY A 240 -13.55 -0.57 18.63
CA GLY A 240 -12.56 -1.36 19.35
C GLY A 240 -12.93 -1.43 20.82
N VAL A 241 -13.65 -2.49 21.21
CA VAL A 241 -14.00 -2.76 22.60
C VAL A 241 -12.96 -3.74 23.15
N ALA A 242 -12.37 -3.40 24.30
CA ALA A 242 -11.41 -4.24 24.99
C ALA A 242 -12.00 -4.74 26.31
N PHE A 243 -11.60 -5.94 26.73
CA PHE A 243 -12.10 -6.61 27.93
C PHE A 243 -12.03 -5.71 29.17
N ILE A 244 -10.91 -4.99 29.30
CA ILE A 244 -10.66 -4.08 30.44
C ILE A 244 -11.77 -3.03 30.58
N PHE A 245 -12.35 -2.55 29.48
CA PHE A 245 -13.36 -1.49 29.49
C PHE A 245 -14.80 -2.01 29.45
N ASN A 246 -15.03 -3.24 28.96
CA ASN A 246 -16.38 -3.78 28.82
C ASN A 246 -16.46 -5.25 29.24
N GLN A 247 -16.13 -5.51 30.50
CA GLN A 247 -16.06 -6.87 31.05
C GLN A 247 -17.40 -7.61 30.92
N ARG A 248 -18.52 -6.91 31.14
CA ARG A 248 -19.86 -7.48 31.05
C ARG A 248 -20.13 -8.10 29.67
N PHE A 249 -19.88 -7.35 28.60
CA PHE A 249 -20.05 -7.85 27.22
C PHE A 249 -19.24 -9.13 26.96
N PHE A 250 -17.97 -9.18 27.38
CA PHE A 250 -17.14 -10.37 27.14
C PHE A 250 -17.49 -11.54 28.05
N GLN A 251 -17.97 -11.30 29.27
CA GLN A 251 -18.47 -12.35 30.16
C GLN A 251 -19.76 -12.97 29.61
N GLU A 252 -20.69 -12.15 29.12
CA GLU A 252 -21.92 -12.59 28.44
C GLU A 252 -21.59 -13.38 27.17
N LEU A 253 -20.70 -12.86 26.30
CA LEU A 253 -20.23 -13.57 25.11
C LEU A 253 -19.64 -14.95 25.43
N ARG A 254 -18.84 -15.04 26.50
CA ARG A 254 -18.26 -16.31 26.97
C ARG A 254 -19.34 -17.25 27.47
N HIS A 255 -20.31 -16.75 28.22
CA HIS A 255 -21.41 -17.55 28.74
C HIS A 255 -22.27 -18.14 27.61
N GLU A 256 -22.58 -17.34 26.60
CA GLU A 256 -23.45 -17.76 25.48
C GLU A 256 -22.75 -18.63 24.43
N THR A 257 -21.49 -18.32 24.09
CA THR A 257 -20.80 -18.94 22.95
C THR A 257 -19.61 -19.82 23.35
N GLY A 258 -19.22 -19.82 24.62
CA GLY A 258 -17.97 -20.44 25.10
C GLY A 258 -16.70 -19.68 24.68
N THR A 259 -16.81 -18.57 23.93
CA THR A 259 -15.65 -17.88 23.35
C THR A 259 -15.05 -16.87 24.33
N LYS A 260 -13.74 -16.98 24.60
CA LYS A 260 -12.99 -16.04 25.45
C LYS A 260 -12.10 -15.11 24.61
N CYS A 261 -12.50 -13.83 24.53
CA CYS A 261 -11.80 -12.81 23.73
C CYS A 261 -11.30 -11.65 24.62
N GLU A 262 -10.13 -11.08 24.29
CA GLU A 262 -9.60 -9.87 24.96
C GLU A 262 -10.03 -8.57 24.28
N ARG A 263 -10.23 -8.60 22.96
CA ARG A 263 -10.57 -7.42 22.14
C ARG A 263 -11.49 -7.84 21.01
N TRP A 264 -12.43 -6.96 20.69
CA TRP A 264 -13.36 -7.11 19.57
C TRP A 264 -13.47 -5.77 18.83
N LYS A 265 -13.35 -5.81 17.51
CA LYS A 265 -13.52 -4.63 16.65
C LYS A 265 -14.34 -5.01 15.43
N THR A 266 -15.24 -4.13 15.00
CA THR A 266 -16.01 -4.30 13.76
C THR A 266 -15.93 -3.03 12.93
N PHE A 267 -15.89 -3.21 11.61
CA PHE A 267 -15.95 -2.14 10.62
C PHE A 267 -17.00 -2.50 9.59
N ALA A 268 -17.85 -1.55 9.20
CA ALA A 268 -18.82 -1.69 8.12
C ALA A 268 -18.30 -0.93 6.89
N THR A 269 -17.71 -1.66 5.94
CA THR A 269 -17.35 -1.06 4.65
C THR A 269 -18.43 -1.33 3.62
N SER A 270 -18.51 -0.50 2.59
CA SER A 270 -19.50 -0.65 1.51
C SER A 270 -19.41 -1.94 0.69
N HIS A 271 -18.40 -2.78 0.93
CA HIS A 271 -18.21 -4.08 0.27
C HIS A 271 -18.08 -5.24 1.26
N SER A 272 -17.96 -4.98 2.57
CA SER A 272 -17.88 -6.02 3.60
C SER A 272 -18.49 -5.58 4.94
N LEU A 273 -19.32 -6.45 5.51
CA LEU A 273 -19.91 -6.37 6.84
C LEU A 273 -18.84 -6.68 7.90
N PRO A 274 -19.08 -6.40 9.20
CA PRO A 274 -18.11 -6.42 10.29
C PRO A 274 -16.88 -7.28 10.08
N ALA A 275 -15.75 -6.64 9.81
CA ALA A 275 -14.47 -7.33 9.98
C ALA A 275 -14.22 -7.53 11.48
N ALA A 276 -14.62 -8.68 12.02
CA ALA A 276 -14.38 -9.03 13.41
C ALA A 276 -12.88 -9.30 13.60
N ILE A 277 -12.20 -8.43 14.36
CA ILE A 277 -10.87 -8.73 14.88
C ILE A 277 -11.05 -9.21 16.31
N SER A 278 -10.91 -10.53 16.53
CA SER A 278 -10.91 -11.12 17.88
C SER A 278 -9.49 -11.50 18.28
N ARG A 279 -9.08 -11.13 19.50
CA ARG A 279 -7.86 -11.67 20.12
C ARG A 279 -8.24 -12.71 21.16
N LEU A 280 -7.91 -13.98 20.93
CA LEU A 280 -8.22 -15.09 21.85
C LEU A 280 -7.05 -15.32 22.82
N CYS A 281 -7.36 -15.59 24.09
CA CYS A 281 -6.41 -16.17 25.04
C CYS A 281 -6.55 -17.68 25.08
N HIS A 282 -5.43 -18.39 24.95
CA HIS A 282 -5.38 -19.82 25.20
C HIS A 282 -5.19 -20.07 26.71
N GLU A 283 -6.13 -20.75 27.37
CA GLU A 283 -5.86 -21.44 28.64
C GLU A 283 -5.14 -22.74 28.30
N SER A 284 -4.03 -23.04 29.00
CA SER A 284 -3.16 -24.19 28.75
C SER A 284 -3.95 -25.46 28.42
N LEU A 285 -3.77 -26.01 27.21
CA LEU A 285 -4.16 -27.38 26.93
C LEU A 285 -3.27 -28.22 27.84
N ARG A 286 -3.90 -28.92 28.79
CA ARG A 286 -3.23 -29.87 29.69
C ARG A 286 -2.22 -30.68 28.88
N ALA A 287 -0.99 -30.74 29.39
CA ALA A 287 0.05 -31.59 28.87
C ALA A 287 -0.40 -33.05 28.90
N SER A 288 -0.93 -33.55 27.77
CA SER A 288 -0.92 -34.97 27.46
C SER A 288 0.53 -35.31 27.09
N GLY A 289 1.18 -36.04 27.98
CA GLY A 289 2.61 -36.30 27.94
C GLY A 289 3.07 -37.00 26.66
N CYS A 290 4.25 -36.61 26.21
CA CYS A 290 5.11 -37.46 25.40
C CYS A 290 6.40 -37.70 26.19
N ARG A 291 6.58 -38.96 26.55
CA ARG A 291 7.84 -39.52 27.08
C ARG A 291 8.94 -39.31 26.05
N HIS A 292 10.15 -39.11 26.54
CA HIS A 292 11.38 -39.22 25.76
C HIS A 292 11.44 -40.56 25.01
N VAL A 293 11.69 -40.52 23.70
CA VAL A 293 12.84 -41.12 23.00
C VAL A 293 13.16 -40.23 21.80
#